data_AF-Q989Q8-F1
#
_entry.id   AF-Q989Q8-F1
#
_cell.length_a   1.000
_cell.length_b   1.000
_cell.length_c   1.000
_cell.angle_alpha   90.00
_cell.angle_beta   90.00
_cell.angle_gamma   90.00
#
_symmetry.space_group_name_H-M   'P 1'
#
loop_
_entity.id
_entity.type
_entity.pdbx_description
1 polymer ?
#
loop_
_entity_poly.entity_id
_entity_poly.type
_entity_poly.pdbx_seq_one_letter_code
_entity_poly.pdbx_strand_id
1 'polypeptide(L)'
;MVEMPVSKKPRKKAVAKSKKPENDNALPPMPDRRGMEGFMAGLFGGGRGSDPTDAAQDIMYEAWEATSRSKRITLARKALKVSPLCADAYVLLAEEEAGSVEEVLDYYQKGVAAGE
;
A
#
# COMPACT_ATOMS: atom_id res chain seq x y z
N MET A 1 -74.63 11.14 24.06
CA MET A 1 -74.11 11.51 25.39
C MET A 1 -72.64 11.85 25.25
N VAL A 2 -72.26 12.98 25.83
CA VAL A 2 -70.89 13.50 25.95
C VAL A 2 -70.17 12.71 27.04
N GLU A 3 -68.95 12.24 26.78
CA GLU A 3 -67.96 12.03 27.83
C GLU A 3 -66.64 12.72 27.43
N MET A 4 -66.12 13.47 28.40
CA MET A 4 -64.92 14.29 28.37
C MET A 4 -63.72 13.53 29.01
N PRO A 5 -62.48 14.06 28.95
CA PRO A 5 -61.26 13.29 28.74
C PRO A 5 -60.43 13.02 30.01
N VAL A 6 -59.49 12.06 29.93
CA VAL A 6 -58.41 11.92 30.93
C VAL A 6 -57.03 12.03 30.26
N SER A 7 -56.30 13.06 30.70
CA SER A 7 -54.92 13.41 30.40
C SER A 7 -53.92 12.31 30.78
N LYS A 8 -52.95 12.01 29.90
CA LYS A 8 -51.55 11.68 30.27
C LYS A 8 -50.58 12.13 29.18
N LYS A 9 -49.87 13.25 29.43
CA LYS A 9 -48.69 13.70 28.66
C LYS A 9 -47.42 12.99 29.16
N PRO A 10 -46.57 12.44 28.29
CA PRO A 10 -45.15 12.28 28.58
C PRO A 10 -44.34 13.42 27.93
N ARG A 11 -43.36 13.91 28.70
CA ARG A 11 -42.60 15.14 28.50
C ARG A 11 -41.71 15.09 27.24
N LYS A 12 -41.73 16.18 26.46
CA LYS A 12 -40.74 16.46 25.41
C LYS A 12 -39.34 16.54 26.05
N LYS A 13 -38.41 15.65 25.68
CA LYS A 13 -36.99 15.84 25.97
C LYS A 13 -36.42 16.82 24.95
N ALA A 14 -36.09 18.02 25.43
CA ALA A 14 -35.42 19.03 24.64
C ALA A 14 -34.01 18.55 24.26
N VAL A 15 -33.70 18.58 22.97
CA VAL A 15 -32.34 18.42 22.46
C VAL A 15 -31.57 19.68 22.85
N ALA A 16 -30.71 19.58 23.86
CA ALA A 16 -29.78 20.64 24.21
C ALA A 16 -28.71 20.72 23.10
N LYS A 17 -28.87 21.70 22.21
CA LYS A 17 -27.88 22.04 21.17
C LYS A 17 -26.76 22.85 21.84
N SER A 18 -25.72 22.18 22.32
CA SER A 18 -24.51 22.82 22.82
C SER A 18 -23.69 23.34 21.64
N LYS A 19 -23.67 24.68 21.46
CA LYS A 19 -22.72 25.36 20.59
C LYS A 19 -21.31 25.18 21.18
N LYS A 20 -20.41 24.54 20.45
CA LYS A 20 -18.99 24.45 20.80
C LYS A 20 -18.25 25.66 20.19
N PRO A 21 -17.36 26.35 20.92
CA PRO A 21 -16.61 27.46 20.35
C PRO A 21 -15.67 26.94 19.26
N GLU A 22 -15.65 27.66 18.15
CA GLU A 22 -14.74 27.50 17.03
C GLU A 22 -13.34 27.89 17.53
N ASN A 23 -12.45 26.90 17.66
CA ASN A 23 -11.04 27.12 17.89
C ASN A 23 -10.34 26.71 16.60
N ASP A 24 -9.87 27.70 15.85
CA ASP A 24 -9.21 27.54 14.55
C ASP A 24 -7.86 26.79 14.64
N ASN A 25 -7.42 26.43 15.86
CA ASN A 25 -6.24 25.60 16.13
C ASN A 25 -6.56 24.28 16.85
N ALA A 26 -7.82 23.83 16.88
CA ALA A 26 -8.15 22.51 17.38
C ALA A 26 -7.84 21.46 16.30
N LEU A 27 -6.93 20.52 16.60
CA LEU A 27 -6.84 19.28 15.84
C LEU A 27 -8.26 18.70 15.71
N PRO A 28 -8.70 18.31 14.50
CA PRO A 28 -10.03 17.77 14.32
C PRO A 28 -10.22 16.59 15.28
N PRO A 29 -11.43 16.38 15.83
CA PRO A 29 -11.67 15.26 16.71
C PRO A 29 -11.24 13.98 16.00
N MET A 30 -10.29 13.26 16.60
CA MET A 30 -9.77 12.02 16.07
C MET A 30 -10.97 11.10 15.76
N PRO A 31 -11.05 10.50 14.56
CA PRO A 31 -12.11 9.56 14.22
C PRO A 31 -12.22 8.46 15.28
N ASP A 32 -13.39 7.81 15.38
CA ASP A 32 -13.52 6.62 16.22
C ASP A 32 -12.48 5.56 15.81
N ARG A 33 -12.24 4.55 16.65
CA ARG A 33 -11.18 3.56 16.41
C ARG A 33 -11.28 2.89 15.02
N ARG A 34 -12.48 2.63 14.51
CA ARG A 34 -12.70 2.05 13.17
C ARG A 34 -12.50 3.10 12.08
N GLY A 35 -12.93 4.33 12.31
CA GLY A 35 -12.64 5.47 11.43
C GLY A 35 -11.13 5.74 11.33
N MET A 36 -10.40 5.59 12.42
CA MET A 36 -8.94 5.69 12.50
C MET A 36 -8.27 4.53 11.77
N GLU A 37 -8.74 3.30 11.96
CA GLU A 37 -8.26 2.11 11.24
C GLU A 37 -8.47 2.28 9.72
N GLY A 38 -9.64 2.76 9.27
CA GLY A 38 -9.91 3.02 7.85
C GLY A 38 -9.08 4.17 7.28
N PHE A 39 -8.91 5.26 8.03
CA PHE A 39 -8.06 6.38 7.65
C PHE A 39 -6.58 6.00 7.57
N MET A 40 -6.08 5.25 8.57
CA MET A 40 -4.72 4.73 8.59
C MET A 40 -4.49 3.66 7.52
N ALA A 41 -5.50 2.84 7.20
CA ALA A 41 -5.44 1.94 6.04
C ALA A 41 -5.37 2.70 4.72
N GLY A 42 -6.09 3.81 4.57
CA GLY A 42 -5.97 4.69 3.41
C GLY A 42 -4.64 5.43 3.31
N LEU A 43 -4.00 5.72 4.45
CA LEU A 43 -2.74 6.49 4.53
C LEU A 43 -1.48 5.60 4.50
N PHE A 44 -1.55 4.38 5.02
CA PHE A 44 -0.42 3.47 5.23
C PHE A 44 -0.66 2.02 4.78
N GLY A 45 -1.90 1.64 4.39
CA GLY A 45 -2.29 0.24 4.18
C GLY A 45 -2.98 -0.07 2.84
N GLY A 46 -3.01 0.87 1.90
CA GLY A 46 -3.93 0.84 0.76
C GLY A 46 -3.31 0.76 -0.64
N GLY A 47 -2.00 0.57 -0.76
CA GLY A 47 -1.31 0.60 -2.05
C GLY A 47 -0.41 -0.61 -2.28
N ARG A 48 -0.96 -1.81 -2.35
CA ARG A 48 -0.26 -3.00 -2.90
C ARG A 48 -0.37 -3.08 -4.43
N GLY A 49 -0.43 -1.93 -5.11
CA GLY A 49 -0.84 -1.92 -6.50
C GLY A 49 -0.78 -0.53 -7.10
N SER A 50 0.42 -0.12 -7.49
CA SER A 50 0.68 0.83 -8.58
C SER A 50 2.16 1.19 -8.71
N ASP A 51 3.05 0.71 -7.83
CA ASP A 51 4.48 0.88 -8.04
C ASP A 51 4.96 -0.11 -9.12
N PRO A 52 5.60 0.35 -10.21
CA PRO A 52 6.23 -0.54 -11.17
C PRO A 52 7.20 -1.55 -10.52
N THR A 53 7.78 -1.19 -9.38
CA THR A 53 8.70 -2.05 -8.61
C THR A 53 7.97 -3.23 -7.98
N ASP A 54 6.75 -3.05 -7.47
CA ASP A 54 5.92 -4.17 -6.97
C ASP A 54 5.61 -5.16 -8.10
N ALA A 55 5.21 -4.64 -9.27
CA ALA A 55 4.92 -5.48 -10.44
C ALA A 55 6.17 -6.20 -10.98
N ALA A 56 7.34 -5.57 -10.89
CA ALA A 56 8.62 -6.20 -11.21
C ALA A 56 8.97 -7.31 -10.20
N GLN A 57 8.67 -7.11 -8.92
CA GLN A 57 8.90 -8.10 -7.87
C GLN A 57 8.02 -9.34 -8.06
N ASP A 58 6.75 -9.19 -8.45
CA ASP A 58 5.88 -10.33 -8.80
C ASP A 58 6.49 -11.20 -9.91
N ILE A 59 7.10 -10.57 -10.93
CA ILE A 59 7.81 -11.27 -12.00
C ILE A 59 9.06 -11.98 -11.47
N MET A 60 9.75 -11.40 -10.49
CA MET A 60 10.92 -12.03 -9.86
C MET A 60 10.53 -13.24 -9.02
N TYR A 61 9.38 -13.23 -8.35
CA TYR A 61 8.85 -14.42 -7.70
C TYR A 61 8.62 -15.56 -8.70
N GLU A 62 8.05 -15.27 -9.89
CA GLU A 62 7.96 -16.28 -10.95
C GLU A 62 9.33 -16.75 -11.46
N ALA A 63 10.34 -15.86 -11.45
CA ALA A 63 11.69 -16.19 -11.89
C ALA A 63 12.36 -17.18 -10.93
N TRP A 64 12.27 -16.99 -9.63
CA TRP A 64 12.89 -17.91 -8.66
C TRP A 64 12.27 -19.30 -8.66
N GLU A 65 10.97 -19.42 -8.97
CA GLU A 65 10.29 -20.71 -9.11
C GLU A 65 10.60 -21.41 -10.46
N ALA A 66 11.22 -20.72 -11.42
CA ALA A 66 11.50 -21.29 -12.73
C ALA A 66 12.72 -22.22 -12.70
N THR A 67 12.51 -23.47 -13.13
CA THR A 67 13.56 -24.49 -13.20
C THR A 67 14.58 -24.24 -14.32
N SER A 68 14.15 -23.68 -15.45
CA SER A 68 15.02 -23.39 -16.59
C SER A 68 15.79 -22.08 -16.42
N ARG A 69 17.12 -22.14 -16.56
CA ARG A 69 18.01 -20.96 -16.61
C ARG A 69 17.56 -19.92 -17.64
N SER A 70 17.20 -20.35 -18.86
CA SER A 70 16.76 -19.41 -19.90
C SER A 70 15.46 -18.70 -19.53
N LYS A 71 14.56 -19.39 -18.81
CA LYS A 71 13.31 -18.80 -18.31
C LYS A 71 13.59 -17.80 -17.19
N ARG A 72 14.49 -18.11 -16.25
CA ARG A 72 14.94 -17.18 -15.20
C ARG A 72 15.48 -15.88 -15.78
N ILE A 73 16.41 -15.97 -16.73
CA ILE A 73 16.98 -14.80 -17.42
C ILE A 73 15.89 -14.00 -18.14
N THR A 74 14.98 -14.67 -18.85
CA THR A 74 13.90 -13.98 -19.57
C THR A 74 12.98 -13.21 -18.64
N LEU A 75 12.63 -13.80 -17.48
CA LEU A 75 11.79 -13.17 -16.48
C LEU A 75 12.52 -12.01 -15.79
N ALA A 76 13.79 -12.16 -15.42
CA ALA A 76 14.60 -11.07 -14.87
C ALA A 76 14.68 -9.86 -15.83
N ARG A 77 14.95 -10.11 -17.12
CA ARG A 77 14.94 -9.06 -18.14
C ARG A 77 13.55 -8.43 -18.31
N LYS A 78 12.47 -9.20 -18.13
CA LYS A 78 11.10 -8.68 -18.14
C LYS A 78 10.83 -7.78 -16.92
N ALA A 79 11.28 -8.17 -15.72
CA ALA A 79 11.17 -7.36 -14.51
C ALA A 79 11.87 -6.00 -14.69
N LEU A 80 13.07 -5.97 -15.26
CA LEU A 80 13.80 -4.72 -15.55
C LEU A 80 13.10 -3.81 -16.57
N LYS A 81 12.31 -4.37 -17.49
CA LYS A 81 11.48 -3.57 -18.41
C LYS A 81 10.28 -2.95 -17.72
N VAL A 82 9.77 -3.59 -16.66
CA VAL A 82 8.66 -3.07 -15.86
C VAL A 82 9.19 -2.00 -14.90
N SER A 83 10.28 -2.30 -14.18
CA SER A 83 10.97 -1.32 -13.34
C SER A 83 12.48 -1.49 -13.45
N PRO A 84 13.21 -0.46 -13.91
CA PRO A 84 14.67 -0.47 -13.89
C PRO A 84 15.24 -0.41 -12.47
N LEU A 85 14.41 -0.18 -11.45
CA LEU A 85 14.79 -0.20 -10.03
C LEU A 85 14.67 -1.60 -9.40
N CYS A 86 14.40 -2.64 -10.19
CA CYS A 86 14.33 -4.00 -9.65
C CYS A 86 15.73 -4.56 -9.38
N ALA A 87 16.24 -4.34 -8.16
CA ALA A 87 17.54 -4.82 -7.71
C ALA A 87 17.71 -6.35 -7.84
N ASP A 88 16.67 -7.12 -7.46
CA ASP A 88 16.68 -8.59 -7.53
C ASP A 88 16.91 -9.12 -8.96
N ALA A 89 16.40 -8.40 -9.96
CA ALA A 89 16.59 -8.79 -11.35
C ALA A 89 18.04 -8.63 -11.80
N TYR A 90 18.73 -7.57 -11.34
CA TYR A 90 20.16 -7.42 -11.60
C TYR A 90 21.00 -8.50 -10.92
N VAL A 91 20.68 -8.84 -9.66
CA VAL A 91 21.32 -9.93 -8.92
C VAL A 91 21.18 -11.25 -9.67
N LEU A 92 19.97 -11.59 -10.12
CA LEU A 92 19.73 -12.84 -10.84
C LEU A 92 20.44 -12.87 -12.20
N LEU A 93 20.55 -11.73 -12.90
CA LEU A 93 21.31 -11.66 -14.16
C LEU A 93 22.83 -11.76 -13.95
N ALA A 94 23.35 -11.25 -12.84
CA ALA A 94 24.75 -11.44 -12.47
C ALA A 94 25.06 -12.94 -12.31
N GLU A 95 24.18 -13.68 -11.64
CA GLU A 95 24.36 -15.12 -11.38
C GLU A 95 24.12 -15.98 -12.61
N GLU A 96 23.10 -15.65 -13.39
CA GLU A 96 22.60 -16.53 -14.45
C GLU A 96 23.08 -16.14 -15.84
N GLU A 97 23.39 -14.89 -16.13
CA GLU A 97 23.66 -14.44 -17.51
C GLU A 97 25.09 -13.99 -17.76
N ALA A 98 25.72 -13.36 -16.77
CA ALA A 98 27.07 -12.82 -16.91
C ALA A 98 28.07 -13.91 -17.35
N GLY A 99 28.90 -13.57 -18.34
CA GLY A 99 29.93 -14.45 -18.89
C GLY A 99 31.34 -14.16 -18.33
N SER A 100 31.50 -13.09 -17.55
CA SER A 100 32.78 -12.63 -17.01
C SER A 100 32.64 -12.01 -15.62
N VAL A 101 33.75 -11.92 -14.88
CA VAL A 101 33.77 -11.30 -13.54
C VAL A 101 33.42 -9.81 -13.62
N GLU A 102 33.85 -9.16 -14.69
CA GLU A 102 33.55 -7.76 -14.95
C GLU A 102 32.05 -7.53 -15.17
N GLU A 103 31.38 -8.40 -15.93
CA GLU A 103 29.92 -8.34 -16.11
C GLU A 103 29.16 -8.65 -14.82
N VAL A 104 29.61 -9.64 -14.04
CA VAL A 104 29.03 -9.93 -12.72
C VAL A 104 29.08 -8.69 -11.83
N LEU A 105 30.24 -8.03 -11.77
CA LEU A 105 30.44 -6.83 -10.97
C LEU A 105 29.54 -5.67 -11.45
N ASP A 106 29.47 -5.43 -12.76
CA ASP A 106 28.60 -4.40 -13.35
C ASP A 106 27.12 -4.64 -13.00
N TYR A 107 26.64 -5.89 -13.10
CA TYR A 107 25.28 -6.21 -12.70
C TYR A 107 25.04 -5.99 -11.20
N TYR A 108 25.93 -6.43 -10.32
CA TYR A 108 25.75 -6.18 -8.88
C TYR A 108 25.81 -4.70 -8.52
N GLN A 109 26.67 -3.91 -9.16
CA GLN A 109 26.69 -2.45 -8.97
C GLN A 109 25.37 -1.81 -9.37
N LYS A 110 24.77 -2.24 -10.49
CA LYS A 110 23.42 -1.80 -10.89
C LYS A 110 22.37 -2.23 -9.88
N GLY A 111 22.48 -3.44 -9.34
CA GLY A 111 21.59 -3.93 -8.28
C GLY A 111 21.65 -3.08 -7.01
N VAL A 112 22.84 -2.68 -6.57
CA VAL A 112 23.03 -1.77 -5.43
C VAL A 112 22.43 -0.40 -5.73
N ALA A 113 22.77 0.20 -6.87
CA ALA A 113 22.27 1.52 -7.25
C ALA A 113 20.73 1.56 -7.42
N ALA A 114 20.12 0.44 -7.82
CA ALA A 114 18.66 0.31 -7.91
C ALA A 114 17.96 0.28 -6.53
N GLY A 115 18.70 -0.04 -5.46
CA GLY A 115 18.19 -0.14 -4.08
C GLY A 115 18.55 1.02 -3.15
N GLU A 116 19.30 2.03 -3.62
CA GLU A 116 19.64 3.28 -2.89
C GLU A 116 18.57 4.36 -3.04
#